data_AF-A0A1A8RIV9-F1
#
_entry.id   AF-A0A1A8RIV9-F1
#
_cell.length_a   1.000
_cell.length_b   1.000
_cell.length_c   1.000
_cell.angle_alpha   90.00
_cell.angle_beta   90.00
_cell.angle_gamma   90.00
#
_symmetry.space_group_name_H-M   'P 1'
#
loop_
_entity.id
_entity.type
_entity.pdbx_description
1 polymer ?
#
loop_
_entity_poly.entity_id
_entity_poly.type
_entity_poly.pdbx_seq_one_letter_code
_entity_poly.pdbx_strand_id
1 'polypeptide(L)'
;LPPDLAHEIAAAFAKLPQKVIWRYTGIKPASLGNNTLVLDWMPQNDLLGHPSIKLFISHGGTNGIYEAMYHGVPMVGIPFVFDQADNLSRLRAKGVA
;
A
#
# COMPACT_ATOMS: atom_id res chain seq x y z
N LEU A 1 6.76 10.09 -4.71
CA LEU A 1 5.72 11.00 -4.21
C LEU A 1 6.36 12.35 -3.91
N PRO A 2 5.70 13.47 -4.22
CA PRO A 2 6.11 14.78 -3.72
C PRO A 2 6.26 14.75 -2.19
N PRO A 3 7.20 15.53 -1.61
CA PRO A 3 7.45 15.52 -0.16
C PRO A 3 6.19 15.80 0.68
N ASP A 4 5.39 16.79 0.28
CA ASP A 4 4.17 17.17 1.02
C ASP A 4 3.16 16.03 1.06
N LEU A 5 2.97 15.33 -0.05
CA LEU A 5 2.07 14.18 -0.11
C LEU A 5 2.57 13.01 0.75
N ALA A 6 3.88 12.77 0.80
CA ALA A 6 4.45 11.76 1.68
C ALA A 6 4.27 12.13 3.16
N HIS A 7 4.33 13.43 3.49
CA HIS A 7 4.04 13.94 4.83
C HIS A 7 2.58 13.71 5.23
N GLU A 8 1.64 13.98 4.35
CA GLU A 8 0.20 13.74 4.60
C GLU A 8 -0.11 12.25 4.77
N ILE A 9 0.44 11.39 3.91
CA ILE A 9 0.27 9.94 4.02
C ILE A 9 0.84 9.42 5.34
N ALA A 10 2.04 9.85 5.72
CA ALA A 10 2.65 9.46 6.99
C ALA A 10 1.84 9.93 8.20
N ALA A 11 1.30 11.15 8.16
CA ALA A 11 0.43 11.69 9.20
C ALA A 11 -0.89 10.91 9.31
N ALA A 12 -1.45 10.46 8.18
CA ALA A 12 -2.63 9.60 8.16
C ALA A 12 -2.32 8.22 8.76
N PHE A 13 -1.21 7.59 8.38
CA PHE A 13 -0.77 6.32 8.96
C PHE A 13 -0.54 6.40 10.46
N ALA A 14 0.03 7.50 10.97
CA ALA A 14 0.27 7.70 12.39
C ALA A 14 -1.02 7.70 13.25
N LYS A 15 -2.18 7.96 12.64
CA LYS A 15 -3.49 7.91 13.32
C LYS A 15 -4.10 6.50 13.36
N LEU A 16 -3.54 5.55 12.62
CA LEU A 16 -4.03 4.17 12.58
C LEU A 16 -3.52 3.38 13.79
N PRO A 17 -4.38 2.54 14.42
CA PRO A 17 -3.93 1.63 15.48
C PRO A 17 -3.08 0.46 14.95
N GLN A 18 -3.11 0.18 13.65
CA GLN A 18 -2.34 -0.89 13.01
C GLN A 18 -0.88 -0.50 12.82
N LYS A 19 -0.01 -1.51 12.77
CA LYS A 19 1.35 -1.35 12.24
C LYS A 19 1.30 -1.25 10.72
N VAL A 20 2.09 -0.35 10.17
CA VAL A 20 2.19 -0.11 8.72
C VAL A 20 3.60 -0.46 8.26
N ILE A 21 3.71 -1.25 7.20
CA ILE A 21 4.95 -1.45 6.46
C ILE A 21 4.80 -0.67 5.17
N TRP A 22 5.68 0.29 4.93
CA TRP A 22 5.57 1.20 3.80
C TRP A 22 6.85 1.20 2.97
N ARG A 23 6.72 0.77 1.70
CA ARG A 23 7.81 0.89 0.73
C ARG A 23 7.88 2.33 0.25
N TYR A 24 8.94 3.05 0.60
CA TYR A 24 9.15 4.42 0.20
C TYR A 24 10.64 4.77 0.13
N THR A 25 11.08 5.25 -1.03
CA THR A 25 12.49 5.59 -1.32
C THR A 25 12.78 7.09 -1.31
N GLY A 26 11.81 7.92 -0.91
CA GLY A 26 11.99 9.37 -0.78
C GLY A 26 12.53 9.78 0.59
N ILE A 27 12.55 11.08 0.84
CA ILE A 27 12.97 11.64 2.13
C ILE A 27 11.98 11.21 3.22
N LYS A 28 12.47 10.54 4.27
CA LYS A 28 11.65 10.09 5.39
C LYS A 28 10.80 11.24 5.95
N PRO A 29 9.45 11.13 5.96
CA PRO A 29 8.60 12.23 6.41
C PRO A 29 8.76 12.52 7.91
N ALA A 30 8.77 13.80 8.29
CA ALA A 30 8.85 14.22 9.69
C ALA A 30 7.59 13.82 10.52
N SER A 31 6.45 13.61 9.86
CA SER A 31 5.18 13.16 10.45
C SER A 31 5.09 11.64 10.66
N LEU A 32 6.17 10.90 10.45
CA LEU A 32 6.15 9.44 10.56
C LEU A 32 5.84 8.99 12.00
N GLY A 33 4.74 8.26 12.17
CA GLY A 33 4.36 7.65 13.44
C GLY A 33 5.25 6.47 13.83
N ASN A 34 5.27 6.14 15.13
CA ASN A 34 6.00 4.99 15.68
C ASN A 34 5.44 3.62 15.23
N ASN A 35 4.26 3.61 14.61
CA ASN A 35 3.60 2.43 14.07
C ASN A 35 4.02 2.10 12.64
N THR A 36 4.79 2.96 11.97
CA THR A 36 5.14 2.81 10.55
C THR A 36 6.61 2.48 10.35
N LEU A 37 6.88 1.32 9.76
CA LEU A 37 8.20 0.92 9.28
C LEU A 37 8.36 1.33 7.81
N VAL A 38 9.34 2.18 7.52
CA VAL A 38 9.68 2.61 6.15
C VAL A 38 10.87 1.81 5.64
N LEU A 39 10.74 1.26 4.44
CA LEU A 39 11.79 0.48 3.76
C LEU A 39 11.90 0.90 2.30
N ASP A 40 13.07 0.78 1.71
CA ASP A 40 13.30 0.99 0.27
C ASP A 40 12.80 -0.20 -0.57
N TRP A 41 12.92 -1.41 -0.01
CA TRP A 41 12.50 -2.67 -0.59
C TRP A 41 11.99 -3.65 0.48
N MET A 42 11.11 -4.57 0.06
CA MET A 42 10.59 -5.64 0.90
C MET A 42 10.13 -6.84 0.05
N PRO A 43 10.12 -8.06 0.59
CA PRO A 43 9.57 -9.24 -0.09
C PRO A 43 8.03 -9.18 -0.08
N GLN A 44 7.44 -8.39 -0.98
CA GLN A 44 6.00 -8.09 -0.99
C GLN A 44 5.13 -9.34 -1.00
N ASN A 45 5.42 -10.32 -1.86
CA ASN A 45 4.62 -11.54 -1.96
C ASN A 45 4.63 -12.37 -0.66
N ASP A 46 5.79 -12.47 0.01
CA ASP A 46 5.90 -13.18 1.28
C ASP A 46 5.18 -12.43 2.41
N LEU A 47 5.26 -11.09 2.40
CA LEU A 47 4.48 -10.26 3.32
C LEU A 47 2.98 -10.48 3.10
N LEU A 48 2.51 -10.45 1.86
CA LEU A 48 1.09 -10.70 1.54
C LEU A 48 0.62 -12.09 1.98
N GLY A 49 1.50 -13.09 1.96
CA GLY A 49 1.22 -14.42 2.50
C GLY A 49 1.30 -14.55 4.03
N HIS A 50 1.75 -13.51 4.74
CA HIS A 50 1.89 -13.55 6.20
C HIS A 50 0.54 -13.30 6.90
N PRO A 51 0.14 -14.11 7.90
CA PRO A 51 -1.22 -14.05 8.50
C PRO A 51 -1.56 -12.74 9.23
N SER A 52 -0.54 -11.93 9.53
CA SER A 52 -0.74 -10.60 10.14
C SER A 52 -1.08 -9.50 9.15
N ILE A 53 -0.91 -9.70 7.84
CA ILE A 53 -1.33 -8.71 6.85
C ILE A 53 -2.85 -8.73 6.74
N LYS A 54 -3.46 -7.54 6.88
CA LYS A 54 -4.91 -7.35 6.86
C LYS A 54 -5.41 -6.52 5.69
N LEU A 55 -4.53 -5.71 5.09
CA LEU A 55 -4.87 -4.80 4.01
C LEU A 55 -3.62 -4.49 3.20
N PHE A 56 -3.78 -4.36 1.88
CA PHE A 56 -2.73 -3.89 1.00
C PHE A 56 -3.13 -2.56 0.32
N ILE A 57 -2.41 -1.48 0.65
CA ILE A 57 -2.58 -0.20 -0.04
C ILE A 57 -1.69 -0.22 -1.28
N SER A 58 -2.30 -0.19 -2.47
CA SER A 58 -1.61 -0.42 -3.73
C SER A 58 -1.88 0.69 -4.73
N HIS A 59 -0.85 1.01 -5.51
CA HIS A 59 -1.01 1.85 -6.68
C HIS A 59 -1.78 1.20 -7.84
N GLY A 60 -2.14 -0.08 -7.77
CA GLY A 60 -2.89 -0.75 -8.84
C GLY A 60 -2.04 -1.38 -9.95
N GLY A 61 -0.73 -1.53 -9.74
CA GLY A 61 0.13 -2.26 -10.67
C GLY A 61 -0.22 -3.75 -10.73
N THR A 62 -0.26 -4.29 -11.95
CA THR A 62 -0.78 -5.63 -12.28
C THR A 62 -0.21 -6.76 -11.42
N ASN A 63 1.11 -6.84 -11.22
CA ASN A 63 1.70 -7.92 -10.42
C ASN A 63 1.26 -7.85 -8.95
N GLY A 64 1.32 -6.66 -8.35
CA GLY A 64 0.98 -6.49 -6.94
C GLY A 64 -0.49 -6.79 -6.65
N ILE A 65 -1.40 -6.46 -7.57
CA ILE A 65 -2.82 -6.81 -7.39
C ILE A 65 -3.05 -8.33 -7.50
N TYR A 66 -2.34 -9.03 -8.39
CA TYR A 66 -2.47 -10.48 -8.51
C TYR A 66 -1.89 -11.21 -7.30
N GLU A 67 -0.76 -10.75 -6.76
CA GLU A 67 -0.20 -11.28 -5.51
C GLU A 67 -1.18 -11.11 -4.34
N ALA A 68 -1.80 -9.93 -4.19
CA ALA A 68 -2.77 -9.69 -3.13
C ALA A 68 -4.03 -10.55 -3.30
N MET A 69 -4.52 -10.70 -4.54
CA MET A 69 -5.63 -11.61 -4.85
C MET A 69 -5.30 -13.06 -4.52
N TYR A 70 -4.09 -13.52 -4.86
CA TYR A 70 -3.65 -14.89 -4.61
C TYR A 70 -3.65 -15.22 -3.10
N HIS A 71 -3.20 -14.28 -2.27
CA HIS A 71 -3.19 -14.44 -0.80
C HIS A 71 -4.51 -14.04 -0.12
N GLY A 72 -5.53 -13.62 -0.88
CA GLY A 72 -6.82 -13.20 -0.34
C GLY A 72 -6.77 -11.95 0.52
N VAL A 73 -5.81 -11.05 0.27
CA VAL A 73 -5.64 -9.79 1.01
C VAL A 73 -6.49 -8.70 0.37
N PRO A 74 -7.41 -8.04 1.09
CA PRO A 74 -8.19 -6.93 0.56
C PRO A 74 -7.32 -5.72 0.29
N MET A 75 -7.75 -4.86 -0.65
CA MET A 75 -6.94 -3.75 -1.13
C MET A 75 -7.61 -2.38 -0.99
N VAL A 76 -6.80 -1.34 -0.84
CA VAL A 76 -7.18 0.06 -1.10
C VAL A 76 -6.30 0.59 -2.24
N GLY A 77 -6.94 1.10 -3.29
CA GLY A 77 -6.26 1.55 -4.51
C GLY A 77 -5.96 3.05 -4.54
N ILE A 78 -4.74 3.44 -4.89
CA ILE A 78 -4.33 4.84 -5.14
C ILE A 78 -3.56 4.92 -6.47
N PRO A 79 -4.25 5.05 -7.63
CA PRO A 79 -3.59 5.03 -8.92
C PRO A 79 -2.74 6.28 -9.15
N PHE A 80 -1.60 6.11 -9.81
CA PHE A 80 -0.72 7.23 -10.19
C PHE A 80 -0.62 7.41 -11.70
N VAL A 81 -0.45 6.32 -12.46
CA VAL A 81 -0.15 6.40 -13.90
C VAL A 81 -0.63 5.16 -14.66
N PHE A 82 -0.69 5.27 -15.99
CA PHE A 82 -0.95 4.15 -16.91
C PHE A 82 -2.27 3.41 -16.63
N ASP A 83 -2.22 2.08 -16.63
CA ASP A 83 -3.33 1.13 -16.48
C ASP A 83 -3.83 0.98 -15.05
N GLN A 84 -3.16 1.60 -14.08
CA GLN A 84 -3.45 1.45 -12.65
C GLN A 84 -4.90 1.76 -12.27
N ALA A 85 -5.48 2.82 -12.84
CA ALA A 85 -6.87 3.18 -12.59
C ALA A 85 -7.86 2.15 -13.17
N ASP A 86 -7.58 1.61 -14.36
CA ASP A 86 -8.41 0.58 -14.99
C ASP A 86 -8.35 -0.72 -14.19
N ASN A 87 -7.15 -1.13 -13.77
CA ASN A 87 -6.94 -2.29 -12.91
C ASN A 87 -7.76 -2.19 -11.62
N LEU A 88 -7.67 -1.06 -10.91
CA LEU A 88 -8.44 -0.84 -9.67
C LEU A 88 -9.95 -0.79 -9.92
N SER A 89 -10.40 -0.20 -11.03
CA SER A 89 -11.82 -0.19 -11.43
C SER A 89 -12.37 -1.62 -11.61
N ARG A 90 -11.60 -2.50 -12.26
CA ARG A 90 -11.95 -3.92 -12.44
C ARG A 90 -11.98 -4.68 -11.12
N LEU A 91 -11.06 -4.40 -10.20
CA LEU A 91 -11.05 -5.03 -8.87
C LEU A 91 -12.25 -4.58 -8.04
N ARG A 92 -12.59 -3.30 -8.10
CA ARG A 92 -13.79 -2.76 -7.45
C ARG A 92 -15.07 -3.42 -7.97
N ALA A 93 -15.19 -3.57 -9.29
CA ALA A 93 -16.33 -4.26 -9.90
C ALA A 93 -16.45 -5.74 -9.44
N LYS A 94 -15.35 -6.35 -9.01
CA LYS A 94 -15.30 -7.72 -8.47
C LYS A 94 -15.39 -7.79 -6.93
N GLY A 95 -15.53 -6.66 -6.23
CA GLY A 95 -15.62 -6.62 -4.77
C GLY A 95 -14.32 -6.95 -4.02
N VAL A 96 -13.16 -6.77 -4.68
CA VAL A 96 -11.83 -7.09 -4.13
C VAL A 96 -11.11 -5.84 -3.60
N ALA A 97 -11.52 -4.66 -4.06
CA ALA A 97 -10.97 -3.35 -3.69
C ALA A 97 -12.07 -2.28 -3.61
#